data_AF-R5CL46-F1
#
_entry.id   AF-R5CL46-F1
#
_cell.length_a   1.000
_cell.length_b   1.000
_cell.length_c   1.000
_cell.angle_alpha   90.00
_cell.angle_beta   90.00
_cell.angle_gamma   90.00
#
_symmetry.space_group_name_H-M   'P 1'
#
loop_
_entity.id
_entity.type
_entity.pdbx_description
1 polymer ?
#
loop_
_entity_poly.entity_id
_entity_poly.type
_entity_poly.pdbx_seq_one_letter_code
_entity_poly.pdbx_strand_id
1 'polypeptide(L)' 'MSPVNVTDFPIRDHKVILVIRRRRWTDLRTGKSFSLPIALDVACQGTRYSKEFGAFLKETYGDIPGDLPYA' A
#
# COMPACT_ATOMS: atom_id res chain seq x y z
N MET A 1 12.90 -1.55 -11.93
CA MET A 1 12.61 -1.37 -10.48
C MET A 1 11.95 -2.64 -10.03
N SER A 2 12.60 -3.35 -9.10
CA SER A 2 12.03 -4.52 -8.45
C SER A 2 10.75 -4.14 -7.70
N PRO A 3 9.78 -5.06 -7.57
CA PRO A 3 8.65 -4.85 -6.68
C PRO A 3 9.14 -4.72 -5.23
N VAL A 4 8.41 -3.96 -4.43
CA VAL A 4 8.62 -3.77 -2.99
C VAL A 4 7.45 -4.43 -2.27
N ASN A 5 7.74 -5.21 -1.23
CA ASN A 5 6.72 -5.82 -0.39
C ASN A 5 6.46 -4.91 0.81
N VAL A 6 5.19 -4.62 1.08
CA VAL A 6 4.75 -3.81 2.22
C VAL A 6 3.70 -4.61 2.98
N THR A 7 3.85 -4.73 4.29
CA THR A 7 2.83 -5.32 5.17
C THR A 7 1.74 -4.30 5.48
N ASP A 8 0.51 -4.77 5.55
CA ASP A 8 -0.64 -3.94 5.91
C ASP A 8 -1.46 -4.57 7.04
N PHE A 9 -2.36 -3.78 7.62
CA PHE A 9 -3.29 -4.28 8.63
C PHE A 9 -4.12 -5.45 8.08
N PRO A 10 -4.37 -6.51 8.86
CA PRO A 10 -5.15 -7.65 8.42
C PRO A 10 -6.52 -7.25 7.86
N ILE A 11 -6.92 -7.85 6.75
CA ILE A 11 -8.25 -7.68 6.17
C ILE A 11 -8.97 -9.01 6.31
N ARG A 12 -10.10 -9.03 7.01
CA ARG A 12 -10.90 -10.25 7.28
C ARG A 12 -10.03 -11.36 7.89
N ASP A 13 -9.25 -10.99 8.90
CA ASP A 13 -8.38 -11.91 9.67
C ASP A 13 -7.25 -12.58 8.87
N HIS A 14 -7.00 -12.11 7.63
CA HIS A 14 -5.90 -12.58 6.82
C HIS A 14 -4.76 -11.56 6.76
N LYS A 15 -3.53 -12.06 6.88
CA LYS A 15 -2.32 -11.27 6.66
C LYS A 15 -2.31 -10.69 5.25
N VAL A 16 -2.10 -9.38 5.15
CA VAL A 16 -2.05 -8.67 3.87
C VAL A 16 -0.61 -8.28 3.54
N ILE A 17 -0.12 -8.75 2.40
CA ILE A 17 1.18 -8.36 1.83
C ILE A 17 0.92 -7.68 0.49
N LEU A 18 1.18 -6.37 0.43
CA LEU A 18 1.08 -5.58 -0.78
C LEU A 18 2.39 -5.67 -1.57
N VAL A 19 2.35 -6.28 -2.75
CA VAL A 19 3.48 -6.33 -3.68
C VAL A 19 3.37 -5.15 -4.65
N ILE A 20 4.08 -4.07 -4.36
CA ILE A 20 3.94 -2.79 -5.05
C ILE A 20 5.07 -2.61 -6.05
N ARG A 21 4.73 -2.28 -7.30
CA ARG A 21 5.69 -1.85 -8.32
C ARG A 21 5.26 -0.54 -8.94
N ARG A 22 6.12 0.48 -8.88
CA ARG A 22 5.85 1.77 -9.53
C ARG A 22 5.81 1.59 -11.04
N ARG A 23 4.66 1.89 -11.66
CA ARG A 23 4.52 1.90 -13.12
C ARG A 23 5.21 3.12 -13.70
N ARG A 24 6.09 2.88 -14.69
CA ARG A 24 6.68 3.91 -15.53
C ARG A 24 6.03 3.81 -16.91
N TRP A 25 5.66 4.96 -17.45
CA TRP A 25 5.11 5.09 -18.78
C TRP A 25 6.14 5.78 -19.65
N THR A 26 6.22 5.40 -20.92
CA THR A 26 7.09 6.04 -21.89
C THR A 26 6.22 6.71 -22.92
N ASP A 27 6.40 8.01 -23.11
CA ASP A 27 5.76 8.73 -24.20
C ASP A 27 6.43 8.31 -25.51
N LEU A 28 5.65 7.71 -26.41
CA LEU A 28 6.12 7.20 -27.70
C LEU A 28 6.61 8.32 -28.64
N ARG A 29 6.11 9.55 -28.47
CA ARG A 29 6.47 10.69 -29.33
C ARG A 29 7.77 11.35 -28.90
N THR A 30 7.99 11.48 -27.59
CA THR A 30 9.17 12.18 -27.04
C THR A 30 10.26 11.23 -26.57
N GLY A 31 9.96 9.93 -26.45
CA GLY A 31 10.85 8.92 -25.86
C GLY A 31 11.07 9.11 -24.35
N LYS A 32 10.44 10.13 -23.74
CA LYS A 32 10.63 10.44 -22.33
C LYS A 32 9.78 9.53 -21.46
N SER A 33 10.39 9.03 -20.40
CA SER A 33 9.67 8.26 -19.39
C SER A 33 9.08 9.21 -18.35
N PHE A 34 7.82 8.98 -18.00
CA PHE A 34 7.15 9.67 -16.92
C PHE A 34 6.48 8.67 -15.97
N SER A 35 6.15 9.14 -14.79
CA SER A 35 5.33 8.43 -13.83
C SER A 35 4.21 9.35 -13.39
N LEU A 36 3.03 8.80 -13.16
CA LEU A 36 1.95 9.58 -12.55
C LEU A 36 2.43 10.15 -11.20
N PRO A 37 2.08 11.40 -10.86
CA PRO A 37 2.36 11.96 -9.55
C PRO A 37 1.77 11.08 -8.44
N ILE A 38 2.51 10.90 -7.35
CA ILE A 38 2.03 10.19 -6.14
C ILE A 38 0.81 10.88 -5.52
N ALA A 39 0.62 12.17 -5.79
CA ALA A 39 -0.53 12.95 -5.35
C ALA A 39 -1.84 12.62 -6.09
N LEU A 40 -1.86 11.59 -6.94
CA LEU A 40 -3.12 11.10 -7.49
C LEU A 40 -3.96 10.61 -6.31
N ASP A 41 -5.10 11.26 -6.10
CA ASP A 41 -5.97 11.00 -4.97
C ASP A 41 -6.80 9.74 -5.24
N VAL A 42 -6.13 8.58 -5.12
CA VAL A 42 -6.74 7.27 -5.35
C VAL A 42 -7.74 6.92 -4.24
N ALA A 43 -7.57 7.53 -3.07
CA ALA A 43 -8.50 7.40 -1.94
C ALA A 43 -9.54 8.52 -1.98
N CYS A 44 -10.77 8.19 -1.58
CA CYS A 44 -11.82 9.19 -1.41
C CYS A 44 -11.45 10.16 -0.27
N GLN A 45 -11.86 11.43 -0.40
CA GLN A 45 -11.66 12.42 0.65
C GLN A 45 -12.34 12.00 1.95
N GLY A 46 -11.65 12.16 3.08
CA GLY A 46 -12.15 11.77 4.40
C GLY A 46 -12.05 10.28 4.74
N THR A 47 -11.62 9.40 3.83
CA THR A 47 -11.47 7.96 4.13
C THR A 47 -10.05 7.56 4.55
N ARG A 48 -9.14 8.51 4.65
CA ARG A 48 -7.75 8.26 5.09
C ARG A 48 -7.66 8.28 6.62
N TYR A 49 -7.14 7.20 7.19
CA TYR A 49 -6.63 7.23 8.55
C TYR A 49 -5.48 8.23 8.68
N SER A 50 -5.28 8.73 9.90
CA SER A 50 -4.06 9.48 10.20
C SER A 50 -2.84 8.57 10.01
N LYS A 51 -1.70 9.17 9.67
CA LYS A 51 -0.47 8.40 9.43
C LYS A 51 -0.06 7.64 10.68
N GLU A 52 -0.25 8.28 11.83
CA GLU A 52 0.06 7.78 13.16
C GLU A 52 -0.83 6.58 13.50
N PHE A 53 -2.13 6.67 13.21
CA PHE A 53 -3.06 5.57 13.48
C PHE A 53 -2.80 4.37 12.55
N GLY A 54 -2.52 4.61 11.26
CA GLY A 54 -2.14 3.55 10.33
C GLY A 54 -0.83 2.86 10.72
N ALA A 55 0.16 3.61 11.22
CA ALA A 55 1.41 3.04 11.73
C ALA A 55 1.19 2.18 12.98
N PHE A 56 0.39 2.68 13.92
CA PHE A 56 0.01 1.95 15.14
C PHE A 56 -0.66 0.60 14.82
N LEU A 57 -1.59 0.57 13.86
CA LEU A 57 -2.26 -0.66 13.44
C LEU A 57 -1.30 -1.68 12.81
N LYS A 58 -0.34 -1.21 12.00
CA LYS A 58 0.69 -2.08 11.39
C LYS A 58 1.66 -2.63 12.43
N GLU A 59 2.08 -1.83 13.40
CA GLU A 59 2.96 -2.29 14.47
C GLU A 59 2.27 -3.32 15.37
N THR A 60 1.02 -3.05 15.74
CA THR A 60 0.26 -3.92 16.64
C THR A 60 -0.18 -5.21 15.95
N TYR A 61 -0.57 -5.14 14.66
CA TYR A 61 -1.24 -6.24 13.97
C TYR A 61 -0.62 -6.71 12.65
N GLY A 62 0.38 -6.00 12.10
CA GLY A 62 0.93 -6.28 10.77
C GLY A 62 1.85 -7.50 10.69
N ASP A 63 2.46 -7.90 11.82
CA ASP A 63 3.35 -9.06 11.91
C ASP A 63 2.68 -10.30 12.52
N ILE A 64 1.37 -10.22 12.77
CA ILE A 64 0.65 -11.30 13.44
C ILE A 64 0.63 -12.58 12.58
N PRO A 65 1.02 -13.75 13.14
CA PRO A 65 0.82 -15.04 12.48
C PRO A 65 -0.68 -15.26 12.28
N GLY A 66 -1.08 -15.88 11.17
CA GLY A 66 -2.48 -15.93 10.67
C GLY A 66 -3.55 -16.56 11.57
N ASP A 67 -3.24 -16.86 12.82
CA ASP A 67 -4.14 -17.41 13.83
C ASP A 67 -4.41 -16.34 14.90
N LEU A 68 -5.27 -15.38 14.55
CA LEU A 68 -5.80 -14.42 15.53
C LEU A 68 -6.94 -15.07 16.34
N PRO A 69 -7.00 -14.88 17.67
CA PRO A 69 -8.03 -15.48 18.52
C PRO A 69 -9.43 -14.85 18.38
N TYR A 70 -9.64 -13.97 17.39
CA TYR A 70 -10.92 -13.31 17.11
C TYR A 70 -11.47 -13.59 15.70
N ALA A 71 -10.95 -14.63 15.04
CA ALA A 71 -11.64 -15.25 13.89
C ALA A 71 -12.86 -16.07 14.34
#